data_AF-A0A7J4R0H1-F1
#
_entry.id   AF-A0A7J4R0H1-F1
#
_cell.length_a   1.000
_cell.length_b   1.000
_cell.length_c   1.000
_cell.angle_alpha   90.00
_cell.angle_beta   90.00
_cell.angle_gamma   90.00
#
_symmetry.space_group_name_H-M   'P 1'
#
loop_
_entity.id
_entity.type
_entity.pdbx_description
1 polymer ?
#
loop_
_entity_poly.entity_id
_entity_poly.type
_entity_poly.pdbx_seq_one_letter_code
_entity_poly.pdbx_strand_id
1 'polypeptide(L)'
;NPVYLIGTTKSRPQQDVQNEGLDGTLQNTLLEVVGEDAPGVKATLQRGTELANLGRMRSSFEVMMIPLCLTLGGLVVTLINL
;
A
#
# COMPACT_ATOMS: atom_id res chain seq x y z
N ASN A 1 9.00 17.13 8.24
CA ASN A 1 7.88 16.68 7.39
C ASN A 1 8.36 15.61 6.42
N PRO A 2 8.35 14.34 6.82
CA PRO A 2 8.76 13.23 5.96
C PRO A 2 7.89 13.12 4.70
N VAL A 3 8.48 12.58 3.65
CA VAL A 3 7.80 12.20 2.41
C VAL A 3 8.04 10.71 2.23
N TYR A 4 6.96 9.92 2.20
CA TYR A 4 7.01 8.49 1.96
C TYR A 4 6.81 8.21 0.49
N LEU A 5 7.58 7.26 -0.02
CA LEU A 5 7.35 6.63 -1.32
C LEU A 5 6.77 5.24 -1.08
N ILE A 6 5.57 5.01 -1.58
CA ILE A 6 4.93 3.70 -1.61
C ILE A 6 4.94 3.24 -3.06
N GLY A 7 5.50 2.06 -3.32
CA GLY A 7 5.61 1.50 -4.66
C GLY A 7 6.22 0.10 -4.60
N THR A 8 6.35 -0.52 -5.77
CA THR A 8 6.91 -1.87 -5.91
C THR A 8 8.42 -1.80 -5.78
N THR A 9 9.02 -2.69 -4.97
CA THR A 9 10.47 -2.83 -4.89
C THR A 9 10.98 -3.78 -5.97
N LYS A 10 12.06 -3.40 -6.65
CA LYS A 10 12.83 -4.30 -7.51
C LYS A 10 14.32 -4.23 -7.21
N SER A 11 15.01 -5.31 -7.53
CA SER A 11 16.47 -5.35 -7.42
C SER A 11 17.09 -4.57 -8.58
N ARG A 12 18.06 -3.71 -8.25
CA ARG A 12 18.78 -2.92 -9.24
C ARG A 12 19.77 -3.79 -10.02
N PRO A 13 19.95 -3.55 -11.33
CA PRO A 13 21.04 -4.15 -12.09
C PRO A 13 22.40 -3.71 -11.55
N GLN A 14 23.38 -4.61 -11.51
CA GLN A 14 24.73 -4.30 -11.03
C GLN A 14 25.44 -3.23 -11.89
N GLN A 15 25.05 -3.09 -13.17
CA GLN A 15 25.55 -2.04 -14.06
C GLN A 15 25.11 -0.65 -13.58
N ASP A 16 23.86 -0.49 -13.18
CA ASP A 16 23.32 0.80 -12.73
C ASP A 16 23.92 1.25 -11.40
N VAL A 17 24.15 0.29 -10.49
CA VAL A 17 24.83 0.54 -9.21
C VAL A 17 26.26 1.04 -9.43
N GLN A 18 26.98 0.43 -10.38
CA GLN A 18 28.35 0.83 -10.72
C GLN A 18 28.40 2.18 -11.45
N ASN A 19 27.46 2.43 -12.37
CA ASN A 19 27.35 3.68 -13.11
C ASN A 19 27.11 4.88 -12.19
N GLU A 20 26.37 4.67 -11.09
CA GLU A 20 26.09 5.69 -10.09
C GLU A 20 27.20 5.79 -9.01
N GLY A 21 28.23 4.93 -9.09
CA GLY A 21 29.38 4.93 -8.18
C GLY A 21 29.04 4.49 -6.76
N LEU A 22 27.97 3.70 -6.58
CA LEU A 22 27.47 3.32 -5.27
C LEU A 22 28.11 2.03 -4.76
N ASP A 23 28.23 1.91 -3.43
CA ASP A 23 28.74 0.71 -2.78
C ASP A 23 27.73 -0.44 -2.87
N GLY A 24 28.01 -1.41 -3.73
CA GLY A 24 27.19 -2.60 -3.95
C GLY A 24 27.24 -3.63 -2.81
N THR A 25 28.04 -3.42 -1.77
CA THR A 25 28.02 -4.28 -0.56
C THR A 25 26.92 -3.89 0.42
N LEU A 26 26.43 -2.65 0.34
CA LEU A 26 25.33 -2.16 1.15
C LEU A 26 23.99 -2.57 0.53
N GLN A 27 23.17 -3.30 1.29
CA GLN A 27 21.91 -3.86 0.79
C GLN A 27 20.90 -2.81 0.32
N ASN A 28 20.89 -1.62 0.94
CA ASN A 28 20.01 -0.52 0.53
C ASN A 28 20.36 0.02 -0.87
N THR A 29 21.61 -0.09 -1.30
CA THR A 29 22.05 0.30 -2.64
C THR A 29 21.49 -0.63 -3.72
N LEU A 30 21.17 -1.87 -3.37
CA LEU A 30 20.75 -2.91 -4.31
C LEU A 30 19.25 -2.86 -4.63
N LEU A 31 18.48 -2.02 -3.94
CA LEU A 31 17.04 -1.93 -4.08
C LEU A 31 16.64 -0.59 -4.69
N GLU A 32 15.64 -0.62 -5.55
CA GLU A 32 14.92 0.58 -5.98
C GLU A 32 13.42 0.39 -5.82
N VAL A 33 12.73 1.49 -5.56
CA VAL A 33 11.27 1.53 -5.52
C VAL A 33 10.81 2.15 -6.83
N VAL A 34 10.21 1.33 -7.69
CA VAL A 34 9.66 1.79 -8.96
C VAL A 34 8.20 2.15 -8.83
N GLY A 35 7.85 3.25 -9.50
CA GLY A 35 6.49 3.73 -9.59
C GLY A 35 5.62 3.00 -10.62
N GLU A 36 5.97 1.76 -10.97
CA GLU A 36 5.19 0.96 -11.91
C GLU A 36 3.86 0.56 -11.27
N ASP A 37 2.75 0.91 -11.92
CA ASP A 37 1.39 0.56 -11.48
C ASP A 37 1.23 -0.96 -11.55
N ALA A 38 1.46 -1.64 -10.41
CA ALA A 38 1.22 -3.06 -10.26
C ALA A 38 -0.24 -3.29 -9.80
N PRO A 39 -0.87 -4.43 -10.15
CA PRO A 39 -2.19 -4.78 -9.64
C PRO A 39 -2.17 -4.87 -8.11
N GLY A 40 -2.75 -3.87 -7.43
CA GLY A 40 -2.89 -3.84 -5.97
C GLY A 40 -2.17 -2.70 -5.26
N VAL A 41 -1.13 -2.09 -5.85
CA VAL A 41 -0.40 -0.96 -5.23
C VAL A 41 -0.03 0.08 -6.30
N LYS A 42 -0.66 1.25 -6.23
CA LYS A 42 -0.25 2.42 -7.03
C LYS A 42 0.95 3.11 -6.41
N ALA A 43 1.84 3.59 -7.26
CA ALA A 43 2.96 4.41 -6.85
C ALA A 43 2.47 5.75 -6.28
N THR A 44 2.74 6.03 -5.00
CA THR A 44 2.31 7.28 -4.38
C THR A 44 3.41 7.91 -3.52
N LEU A 45 3.53 9.23 -3.64
CA LEU A 45 4.31 10.06 -2.72
C LEU A 45 3.36 10.70 -1.71
N GLN A 46 3.56 10.41 -0.43
CA GLN A 46 2.70 10.90 0.63
C GLN A 46 3.51 11.69 1.65
N ARG A 47 3.14 12.96 1.85
CA ARG A 47 3.73 13.81 2.89
C ARG A 47 2.98 13.59 4.20
N GLY A 48 3.70 13.32 5.29
CA GLY A 48 3.08 13.09 6.59
C GLY A 48 4.05 12.51 7.61
N THR A 49 3.55 12.19 8.80
CA THR A 49 4.25 11.33 9.77
C THR A 49 3.91 9.86 9.50
N GLU A 50 4.74 8.90 9.91
CA GLU A 50 4.49 7.46 9.71
C GLU A 50 3.10 7.07 10.24
N LEU A 51 2.74 7.62 11.40
CA LEU A 51 1.46 7.42 12.06
C LEU A 51 0.27 7.99 11.26
N ALA A 52 0.42 9.16 10.64
CA ALA A 52 -0.63 9.77 9.83
C ALA A 52 -0.86 8.99 8.52
N ASN A 53 0.18 8.38 7.96
CA ASN A 53 0.08 7.53 6.78
C ASN A 53 -0.55 6.16 7.11
N LEU A 54 -0.11 5.52 8.20
CA LEU A 54 -0.74 4.29 8.70
C LEU A 54 -2.23 4.50 9.00
N GLY A 55 -2.60 5.62 9.60
CA GLY A 55 -4.01 5.96 9.85
C GLY A 55 -4.85 6.25 8.59
N ARG A 56 -4.22 6.58 7.45
CA ARG A 56 -4.91 6.77 6.16
C ARG A 56 -5.15 5.48 5.39
N MET A 57 -4.37 4.43 5.64
CA MET A 57 -4.63 3.11 5.09
C MET A 57 -5.89 2.55 5.74
N ARG A 58 -7.07 2.89 5.19
CA ARG A 58 -8.33 2.33 5.66
C ARG A 58 -8.31 0.82 5.46
N SER A 59 -8.51 0.08 6.53
CA SER A 59 -8.66 -1.37 6.46
C SER A 59 -9.88 -1.70 5.61
N SER A 60 -9.70 -2.54 4.58
CA SER A 60 -10.82 -3.01 3.74
C SER A 60 -11.92 -3.69 4.57
N PHE A 61 -11.56 -4.23 5.74
CA PHE A 61 -12.50 -4.80 6.70
C PHE A 61 -13.48 -3.77 7.26
N GLU A 62 -13.01 -2.58 7.63
CA GLU A 62 -13.84 -1.52 8.23
C GLU A 62 -14.85 -0.96 7.21
N VAL A 63 -14.44 -0.87 5.94
CA VAL A 63 -15.30 -0.45 4.84
C VAL A 63 -16.39 -1.51 4.53
N MET A 64 -16.08 -2.79 4.71
CA MET A 64 -17.01 -3.90 4.44
C MET A 64 -18.04 -4.14 5.56
N MET A 65 -17.76 -3.66 6.77
CA MET A 65 -18.59 -3.92 7.96
C MET A 65 -20.01 -3.30 7.84
N ILE A 66 -20.13 -2.06 7.36
CA ILE A 66 -21.42 -1.39 7.20
C ILE A 66 -22.33 -2.10 6.18
N PRO A 67 -21.88 -2.40 4.94
CA PRO A 67 -22.67 -3.19 4.00
C PRO A 67 -23.08 -4.55 4.57
N LEU A 68 -22.18 -5.24 5.29
CA LEU A 68 -22.45 -6.54 5.89
C LEU A 68 -23.57 -6.48 6.94
N CYS A 69 -23.56 -5.49 7.84
CA CYS A 69 -24.62 -5.33 8.83
C CYS A 69 -25.98 -5.03 8.17
N LEU A 70 -25.99 -4.20 7.13
CA LEU A 70 -27.22 -3.85 6.40
C LEU A 70 -27.82 -5.05 5.64
N THR A 71 -26.99 -5.86 4.99
CA THR A 71 -27.45 -7.04 4.27
C THR A 71 -28.00 -8.11 5.21
N LEU A 72 -27.30 -8.37 6.32
CA LEU A 72 -27.78 -9.28 7.36
C LEU A 72 -29.08 -8.78 8.01
N GLY A 73 -29.16 -7.49 8.35
CA GLY A 73 -30.36 -6.88 8.91
C GLY A 73 -31.56 -6.97 7.95
N GLY A 74 -31.34 -6.68 6.66
CA GLY A 74 -32.35 -6.84 5.63
C GLY A 74 -32.87 -8.28 5.55
N LEU A 75 -31.96 -9.26 5.48
CA LEU A 75 -32.30 -10.69 5.45
C LEU A 75 -33.19 -11.09 6.63
N VAL A 76 -32.82 -10.68 7.85
CA VAL A 76 -33.61 -10.97 9.07
C VAL A 76 -35.01 -10.38 8.99
N VAL A 77 -35.15 -9.13 8.53
CA VAL A 77 -36.47 -8.49 8.37
C VAL A 77 -37.33 -9.23 7.34
N THR A 78 -36.75 -9.64 6.22
CA THR A 78 -37.48 -10.44 5.21
C THR A 78 -37.93 -11.79 5.76
N LEU A 79 -37.08 -12.48 6.53
CA LEU A 79 -37.40 -13.79 7.12
C LEU A 79 -38.49 -13.71 8.20
N ILE A 80 -38.56 -12.61 8.95
CA ILE A 80 -39.61 -12.39 9.96
C ILE A 80 -40.96 -12.07 9.31
N ASN A 81 -40.95 -11.45 8.12
CA ASN A 81 -42.16 -11.07 7.38
C ASN A 81 -42.63 -12.14 6.37
N LEU A 82 -42.03 -13.34 6.39
CA LEU A 82 -42.42 -14.49 5.58
C LEU A 82 -43.25 -15.48 6.42
#